data_AF-A0A952V5L8-F1
#
_entry.id   AF-A0A952V5L8-F1
#
_cell.length_a   1.000
_cell.length_b   1.000
_cell.length_c   1.000
_cell.angle_alpha   90.00
_cell.angle_beta   90.00
_cell.angle_gamma   90.00
#
_symmetry.space_group_name_H-M   'P 1'
#
loop_
_entity.id
_entity.type
_entity.pdbx_description
1 polymer ?
#
loop_
_entity_poly.entity_id
_entity_poly.type
_entity_poly.pdbx_seq_one_letter_code
_entity_poly.pdbx_strand_id
1 'polypeptide(L)'
;MLAPGPFRAEHLRSGDPYELSNGHAIFTPPTGARGGRANLVGGEVLDTDPKVDSAGIDVGISRAPGELRAPDLSVGNVPDEPGWSSTAPPLAVEYADVGQDEVGLQEKIAELLAAGTRYIWVVRLTGKRKVEVYERNKRVRVVTSGDLLAPGILANPVPLAALYDRDAAHEATLRNLLNRKGFRDLDDVHDRGREEGREEGREEGREEGREEGREEGREEGREEGRLLALRASLRAVLTARGLHATKSQLTRIDEEDDPASLSRWLITAATANSVSNIFTTKK
;
A
#
# COMPACT_ATOMS: atom_id res chain seq x y z
N MET A 1 29.97 -45.76 7.78
CA MET A 1 29.80 -44.73 6.73
C MET A 1 30.52 -45.20 5.49
N LEU A 2 29.92 -44.98 4.32
CA LEU A 2 30.60 -45.21 3.04
C LEU A 2 31.80 -44.25 2.92
N ALA A 3 32.85 -44.67 2.23
CA ALA A 3 33.96 -43.79 1.90
C ALA A 3 33.43 -42.58 1.09
N PRO A 4 34.02 -41.37 1.22
CA PRO A 4 33.61 -40.23 0.41
C PRO A 4 33.70 -40.55 -1.08
N GLY A 5 32.70 -40.11 -1.84
CA GLY A 5 32.70 -40.21 -3.29
C GLY A 5 33.67 -39.21 -3.93
N PRO A 6 33.95 -39.35 -5.24
CA PRO A 6 34.98 -38.57 -5.92
C PRO A 6 34.53 -37.16 -6.34
N PHE A 7 33.23 -36.84 -6.26
CA PHE A 7 32.70 -35.57 -6.75
C PHE A 7 32.85 -34.45 -5.73
N ARG A 8 33.04 -33.23 -6.24
CA ARG A 8 33.08 -32.01 -5.46
C ARG A 8 32.13 -30.97 -6.04
N ALA A 9 31.62 -30.06 -5.22
CA ALA A 9 30.69 -29.02 -5.64
C ALA A 9 31.28 -28.09 -6.72
N GLU A 10 32.60 -27.88 -6.69
CA GLU A 10 33.34 -27.14 -7.73
C GLU A 10 33.42 -27.86 -9.08
N HIS A 11 33.15 -29.18 -9.12
CA HIS A 11 33.05 -29.93 -10.37
C HIS A 11 31.69 -29.71 -11.07
N LEU A 12 30.69 -29.21 -10.34
CA LEU A 12 29.34 -28.96 -10.85
C LEU A 12 29.17 -27.48 -11.22
N ARG A 13 28.26 -27.23 -12.15
CA ARG A 13 27.87 -25.90 -12.63
C ARG A 13 26.40 -25.65 -12.31
N SER A 14 26.04 -24.37 -12.18
CA SER A 14 24.63 -23.98 -12.08
C SER A 14 23.83 -24.54 -13.26
N GLY A 15 22.75 -25.27 -12.95
CA GLY A 15 21.91 -25.95 -13.94
C GLY A 15 22.25 -27.42 -14.21
N ASP A 16 23.36 -27.94 -13.68
CA ASP A 16 23.61 -29.38 -13.72
C ASP A 16 22.55 -30.12 -12.85
N PRO A 17 21.99 -31.25 -13.32
CA PRO A 17 20.90 -31.95 -12.62
C PRO A 17 21.46 -32.89 -11.53
N TYR A 18 22.36 -32.38 -10.70
CA TYR A 18 23.02 -33.16 -9.66
C TYR A 18 23.15 -32.39 -8.35
N GLU A 19 22.78 -33.08 -7.27
CA GLU A 19 23.21 -32.77 -5.90
C GLU A 19 24.38 -33.68 -5.50
N LEU A 20 25.03 -33.37 -4.37
CA LEU A 20 26.10 -34.19 -3.78
C LEU A 20 25.81 -34.52 -2.31
N SER A 21 25.94 -35.79 -1.96
CA SER A 21 26.01 -36.29 -0.57
C SER A 21 27.35 -36.97 -0.33
N ASN A 22 28.18 -36.42 0.55
CA ASN A 22 29.49 -36.97 0.89
C ASN A 22 30.29 -37.39 -0.37
N GLY A 23 30.30 -36.54 -1.40
CA GLY A 23 30.98 -36.72 -2.68
C GLY A 23 30.33 -37.70 -3.66
N HIS A 24 29.15 -38.24 -3.35
CA HIS A 24 28.36 -39.06 -4.28
C HIS A 24 27.34 -38.19 -5.01
N ALA A 25 27.30 -38.29 -6.34
CA ALA A 25 26.34 -37.57 -7.16
C ALA A 25 24.94 -38.18 -7.03
N ILE A 26 23.96 -37.31 -6.85
CA ILE A 26 22.54 -37.66 -6.76
C ILE A 26 21.83 -36.96 -7.91
N PHE A 27 21.30 -37.74 -8.84
CA PHE A 27 20.59 -37.22 -9.99
C PHE A 27 19.26 -36.59 -9.57
N THR A 28 19.03 -35.34 -9.97
CA THR A 28 17.79 -34.60 -9.69
C THR A 28 16.94 -34.52 -10.97
N PRO A 29 15.91 -35.38 -11.13
CA PRO A 29 15.06 -35.36 -12.31
C PRO A 29 14.20 -34.08 -12.35
N PRO A 30 13.72 -33.68 -13.55
CA PRO A 30 12.81 -32.54 -13.69
C PRO A 30 11.54 -32.68 -12.85
N THR A 31 11.05 -31.56 -12.32
CA THR A 31 9.83 -31.51 -11.52
C THR A 31 8.56 -31.66 -12.36
N GLY A 32 7.62 -32.50 -11.90
CA GLY A 32 6.33 -32.69 -12.56
C GLY A 32 5.39 -31.48 -12.42
N ALA A 33 4.31 -31.45 -13.23
CA ALA A 33 3.42 -30.29 -13.34
C ALA A 33 2.79 -29.83 -12.01
N ARG A 34 2.42 -30.76 -11.11
CA ARG A 34 1.89 -30.41 -9.78
C ARG A 34 2.96 -29.80 -8.90
N GLY A 35 4.15 -30.42 -8.85
CA GLY A 35 5.30 -29.90 -8.11
C GLY A 35 5.69 -28.50 -8.57
N GLY A 36 5.84 -28.29 -9.88
CA GLY A 36 6.21 -26.98 -10.42
C GLY A 36 5.18 -25.88 -10.11
N ARG A 37 3.88 -26.20 -10.19
CA ARG A 37 2.82 -25.24 -9.81
C ARG A 37 2.81 -24.94 -8.31
N ALA A 38 2.96 -25.96 -7.46
CA ALA A 38 2.95 -25.80 -6.01
C ALA A 38 4.19 -25.04 -5.52
N ASN A 39 5.36 -25.34 -6.09
CA ASN A 39 6.61 -24.63 -5.85
C ASN A 39 6.47 -23.14 -6.19
N LEU A 40 5.96 -22.79 -7.38
CA LEU A 40 5.74 -21.40 -7.77
C LEU A 40 4.90 -20.61 -6.76
N VAL A 41 3.71 -21.12 -6.42
CA VAL A 41 2.78 -20.39 -5.54
C VAL A 41 3.25 -20.37 -4.09
N GLY A 42 3.89 -21.44 -3.60
CA GLY A 42 4.46 -21.45 -2.26
C GLY A 42 5.68 -20.53 -2.13
N GLY A 43 6.50 -20.45 -3.18
CA GLY A 43 7.60 -19.52 -3.29
C GLY A 43 7.13 -18.06 -3.22
N GLU A 44 6.09 -17.71 -3.97
CA GLU A 44 5.47 -16.37 -3.93
C GLU A 44 5.01 -15.98 -2.52
N VAL A 45 4.32 -16.89 -1.82
CA VAL A 45 3.83 -16.64 -0.46
C VAL A 45 4.98 -16.44 0.53
N LEU A 46 6.03 -17.25 0.42
CA LEU A 46 7.15 -17.21 1.36
C LEU A 46 8.09 -16.02 1.11
N ASP A 47 8.40 -15.73 -0.15
CA ASP A 47 9.27 -14.61 -0.55
C ASP A 47 8.67 -13.25 -0.16
N THR A 48 7.34 -13.11 -0.27
CA THR A 48 6.68 -11.85 0.01
C THR A 48 6.48 -11.57 1.50
N ASP A 49 6.73 -12.52 2.40
CA ASP A 49 6.56 -12.31 3.84
C ASP A 49 7.37 -11.08 4.33
N PRO A 50 6.81 -10.23 5.21
CA PRO A 50 7.47 -8.99 5.64
C PRO A 50 8.83 -9.16 6.34
N LYS A 51 9.14 -10.35 6.89
CA LYS A 51 10.44 -10.65 7.52
C LYS A 51 11.42 -11.34 6.59
N VAL A 52 11.01 -11.68 5.38
CA VAL A 52 11.88 -12.35 4.41
C VAL A 52 12.56 -11.28 3.56
N ASP A 53 13.90 -11.25 3.68
CA ASP A 53 14.76 -10.38 2.89
C ASP A 53 15.07 -10.98 1.52
N SER A 54 15.24 -12.30 1.45
CA SER A 54 15.43 -13.04 0.21
C SER A 54 14.93 -14.48 0.31
N ALA A 55 14.41 -15.00 -0.81
CA ALA A 55 14.15 -16.40 -1.01
C ALA A 55 14.60 -16.82 -2.42
N GLY A 56 14.72 -18.12 -2.67
CA GLY A 56 15.13 -18.63 -3.96
C GLY A 56 14.67 -20.06 -4.20
N ILE A 57 14.56 -20.42 -5.46
CA ILE A 57 14.21 -21.76 -5.95
C ILE A 57 15.51 -22.46 -6.33
N ASP A 58 15.63 -23.75 -5.97
CA ASP A 58 16.76 -24.61 -6.33
C ASP A 58 18.14 -24.00 -6.00
N VAL A 59 18.21 -23.26 -4.88
CA VAL A 59 19.44 -22.62 -4.44
C VAL A 59 20.42 -23.69 -3.96
N GLY A 60 21.49 -23.91 -4.73
CA GLY A 60 22.56 -24.83 -4.35
C GLY A 60 23.34 -24.33 -3.13
N ILE A 61 23.40 -25.16 -2.10
CA ILE A 61 24.08 -24.90 -0.82
C ILE A 61 25.24 -25.88 -0.68
N SER A 62 26.46 -25.35 -0.58
CA SER A 62 27.68 -26.12 -0.39
C SER A 62 28.48 -25.59 0.80
N ARG A 63 28.54 -26.38 1.88
CA ARG A 63 29.32 -26.05 3.09
C ARG A 63 30.67 -26.76 3.16
N ALA A 64 30.82 -27.80 2.35
CA ALA A 64 32.03 -28.59 2.23
C ALA A 64 32.17 -29.06 0.78
N PRO A 65 33.39 -29.34 0.29
CA PRO A 65 33.59 -29.71 -1.11
C PRO A 65 32.74 -30.90 -1.57
N GLY A 66 32.46 -31.89 -0.71
CA GLY A 66 31.65 -33.07 -1.08
C GLY A 66 30.13 -32.91 -0.90
N GLU A 67 29.66 -31.71 -0.56
CA GLU A 67 28.25 -31.44 -0.24
C GLU A 67 27.69 -30.40 -1.21
N LEU A 68 26.53 -30.69 -1.78
CA LEU A 68 25.74 -29.73 -2.53
C LEU A 68 24.28 -30.14 -2.44
N ARG A 69 23.46 -29.35 -1.75
CA ARG A 69 22.00 -29.57 -1.64
C ARG A 69 21.23 -28.38 -2.16
N ALA A 70 20.14 -28.62 -2.85
CA ALA A 70 19.27 -27.58 -3.38
C ALA A 70 17.82 -27.87 -2.98
N PRO A 71 17.33 -27.30 -1.88
CA PRO A 71 15.91 -27.38 -1.56
C PRO A 71 15.06 -26.73 -2.65
N ASP A 72 13.86 -27.25 -2.86
CA ASP A 72 12.91 -26.69 -3.84
C ASP A 72 12.65 -25.19 -3.58
N LEU A 73 12.57 -24.81 -2.29
CA LEU A 73 12.57 -23.42 -1.86
C LEU A 73 13.52 -23.22 -0.67
N SER A 74 14.29 -22.15 -0.75
CA SER A 74 15.16 -21.64 0.31
C SER A 74 14.67 -20.27 0.75
N VAL A 75 14.34 -20.10 2.04
CA VAL A 75 13.86 -18.83 2.60
C VAL A 75 14.91 -18.29 3.56
N GLY A 76 15.49 -17.14 3.23
CA GLY A 76 16.63 -16.52 3.90
C GLY A 76 17.98 -17.12 3.47
N ASN A 77 19.07 -16.38 3.69
CA ASN A 77 20.44 -16.76 3.31
C ASN A 77 20.59 -17.11 1.82
N VAL A 78 19.83 -16.44 0.95
CA VAL A 78 19.96 -16.52 -0.50
C VAL A 78 20.67 -15.24 -0.97
N PRO A 79 21.99 -15.27 -1.18
CA PRO A 79 22.75 -14.09 -1.58
C PRO A 79 22.54 -13.77 -3.07
N ASP A 80 22.60 -12.49 -3.42
CA ASP A 80 22.60 -12.00 -4.81
C ASP A 80 24.04 -11.95 -5.35
N GLU A 81 24.67 -13.12 -5.45
CA GLU A 81 26.05 -13.26 -5.94
C GLU A 81 26.26 -14.58 -6.70
N PRO A 82 27.26 -14.67 -7.59
CA PRO A 82 27.54 -15.90 -8.33
C PRO A 82 28.03 -17.04 -7.43
N GLY A 83 27.59 -18.26 -7.74
CA GLY A 83 28.10 -19.49 -7.14
C GLY A 83 27.09 -20.17 -6.21
N TRP A 84 27.58 -21.10 -5.40
CA TRP A 84 26.77 -21.83 -4.42
C TRP A 84 26.71 -21.05 -3.11
N SER A 85 25.55 -21.04 -2.44
CA SER A 85 25.44 -20.49 -1.10
C SER A 85 26.28 -21.33 -0.13
N SER A 86 27.04 -20.66 0.73
CA SER A 86 27.83 -21.30 1.80
C SER A 86 27.04 -21.48 3.10
N THR A 87 25.81 -20.97 3.15
CA THR A 87 24.99 -20.93 4.36
C THR A 87 23.65 -21.58 4.11
N ALA A 88 23.24 -22.49 5.00
CA ALA A 88 21.94 -23.13 4.88
C ALA A 88 20.81 -22.11 5.14
N PRO A 89 19.68 -22.18 4.41
CA PRO A 89 18.54 -21.30 4.65
C PRO A 89 17.92 -21.67 6.01
N PRO A 90 17.46 -20.69 6.80
CA PRO A 90 16.81 -20.97 8.07
C PRO A 90 15.49 -21.74 7.89
N LEU A 91 14.79 -21.57 6.77
CA LEU A 91 13.63 -22.38 6.36
C LEU A 91 13.87 -22.94 4.95
N ALA A 92 13.73 -24.26 4.81
CA ALA A 92 13.73 -24.95 3.52
C ALA A 92 12.37 -25.62 3.27
N VAL A 93 11.97 -25.76 2.01
CA VAL A 93 10.75 -26.48 1.61
C VAL A 93 11.11 -27.52 0.55
N GLU A 94 10.49 -28.69 0.66
CA GLU A 94 10.53 -29.77 -0.34
C GLU A 94 9.09 -30.15 -0.72
N TYR A 95 8.80 -30.31 -2.00
CA TYR A 95 7.54 -30.77 -2.55
C TYR A 95 7.66 -32.23 -2.98
N ALA A 96 7.10 -33.13 -2.17
CA ALA A 96 7.15 -34.56 -2.45
C ALA A 96 5.87 -35.04 -3.15
N ASP A 97 6.02 -35.53 -4.38
CA ASP A 97 4.93 -36.10 -5.19
C ASP A 97 5.11 -37.64 -5.40
N VAL A 98 4.30 -38.23 -6.28
CA VAL A 98 4.37 -39.65 -6.64
C VAL A 98 5.78 -39.99 -7.13
N GLY A 99 6.37 -41.04 -6.55
CA GLY A 99 7.70 -41.51 -6.90
C GLY A 99 8.85 -40.84 -6.14
N GLN A 100 8.55 -40.01 -5.14
CA GLN A 100 9.56 -39.47 -4.23
C GLN A 100 10.44 -40.60 -3.65
N ASP A 101 11.76 -40.43 -3.77
CA ASP A 101 12.71 -41.23 -3.00
C ASP A 101 12.67 -40.75 -1.53
N GLU A 102 11.98 -41.53 -0.69
CA GLU A 102 11.84 -41.23 0.73
C GLU A 102 13.16 -41.38 1.50
N VAL A 103 14.04 -42.29 1.09
CA VAL A 103 15.32 -42.50 1.77
C VAL A 103 16.23 -41.31 1.50
N GLY A 104 16.40 -40.96 0.22
CA GLY A 104 17.17 -39.79 -0.18
C GLY A 104 16.61 -38.49 0.41
N LEU A 105 15.28 -38.35 0.50
CA LEU A 105 14.65 -37.20 1.15
C LEU A 105 14.98 -37.13 2.66
N GLN A 106 14.92 -38.24 3.39
CA GLN A 106 15.29 -38.24 4.80
C GLN A 106 16.78 -37.92 5.02
N GLU A 107 17.66 -38.38 4.12
CA GLU A 107 19.08 -38.01 4.14
C GLU A 107 19.27 -36.51 3.91
N LYS A 108 18.61 -35.93 2.89
CA LYS A 108 18.64 -34.48 2.61
C LYS A 108 18.13 -33.66 3.79
N ILE A 109 17.02 -34.07 4.42
CA ILE A 109 16.48 -33.43 5.63
C ILE A 109 17.52 -33.43 6.76
N ALA A 110 18.14 -34.58 7.02
CA ALA A 110 19.15 -34.70 8.08
C ALA A 110 20.36 -33.80 7.82
N GLU A 111 20.85 -33.76 6.59
CA GLU A 111 21.98 -32.93 6.18
C GLU A 111 21.66 -31.44 6.28
N LEU A 112 20.50 -30.98 5.82
CA LEU A 112 20.08 -29.58 5.92
C LEU A 112 19.90 -29.14 7.39
N LEU A 113 19.29 -29.97 8.23
CA LEU A 113 19.18 -29.69 9.67
C LEU A 113 20.56 -29.68 10.36
N ALA A 114 21.48 -30.55 9.96
CA ALA A 114 22.87 -30.51 10.42
C ALA A 114 23.60 -29.26 9.91
N ALA A 115 23.25 -28.81 8.71
CA ALA A 115 23.79 -27.64 8.05
C ALA A 115 23.31 -26.31 8.66
N GLY A 116 22.30 -26.34 9.54
CA GLY A 116 21.83 -25.16 10.27
C GLY A 116 20.43 -24.69 9.89
N THR A 117 19.77 -25.34 8.93
CA THR A 117 18.35 -25.10 8.66
C THR A 117 17.53 -25.38 9.91
N ARG A 118 16.67 -24.42 10.29
CA ARG A 118 15.89 -24.49 11.54
C ARG A 118 14.59 -25.24 11.35
N TYR A 119 13.93 -25.02 10.21
CA TYR A 119 12.70 -25.71 9.83
C TYR A 119 12.82 -26.24 8.41
N ILE A 120 12.34 -27.46 8.20
CA ILE A 120 12.12 -28.01 6.86
C ILE A 120 10.66 -28.38 6.73
N TRP A 121 10.00 -27.87 5.70
CA TRP A 121 8.61 -28.18 5.38
C TRP A 121 8.57 -29.13 4.19
N VAL A 122 8.14 -30.36 4.42
CA VAL A 122 7.87 -31.30 3.33
C VAL A 122 6.39 -31.25 3.00
N VAL A 123 6.07 -30.62 1.88
CA VAL A 123 4.72 -30.48 1.35
C VAL A 123 4.37 -31.74 0.57
N ARG A 124 3.49 -32.57 1.12
CA ARG A 124 3.08 -33.82 0.47
C ARG A 124 1.98 -33.53 -0.54
N LEU A 125 2.27 -33.72 -1.82
CA LEU A 125 1.35 -33.51 -2.94
C LEU A 125 0.46 -34.72 -3.23
N THR A 126 0.74 -35.85 -2.59
CA THR A 126 -0.02 -37.10 -2.72
C THR A 126 -0.89 -37.36 -1.50
N GLY A 127 -2.02 -38.04 -1.73
CA GLY A 127 -2.97 -38.39 -0.67
C GLY A 127 -3.67 -37.16 -0.08
N LYS A 128 -3.95 -37.21 1.23
CA LYS A 128 -4.53 -36.06 1.94
C LYS A 128 -3.46 -34.97 2.09
N ARG A 129 -3.80 -33.74 1.71
CA ARG A 129 -2.95 -32.55 1.86
C ARG A 129 -2.42 -32.49 3.29
N LYS A 130 -1.11 -32.46 3.43
CA LYS A 130 -0.40 -32.37 4.70
C LYS A 130 0.99 -31.82 4.47
N VAL A 131 1.49 -31.11 5.47
CA VAL A 131 2.88 -30.69 5.51
C VAL A 131 3.54 -31.31 6.73
N GLU A 132 4.67 -31.96 6.52
CA GLU A 132 5.53 -32.47 7.58
C GLU A 132 6.54 -31.38 7.93
N VAL A 133 6.54 -30.96 9.19
CA VAL A 133 7.45 -29.94 9.71
C VAL A 133 8.54 -30.64 10.52
N TYR A 134 9.76 -30.54 10.02
CA TYR A 134 10.95 -31.09 10.63
C TYR A 134 11.74 -29.98 11.32
N GLU A 135 12.24 -30.28 12.50
CA GLU A 135 13.10 -29.42 13.30
C GLU A 135 14.17 -30.29 13.95
N ARG A 136 15.37 -29.73 14.15
CA ARG A 136 16.49 -30.47 14.73
C ARG A 136 16.14 -31.02 16.12
N ASN A 137 16.36 -32.32 16.31
CA ASN A 137 16.12 -33.05 17.55
C ASN A 137 14.67 -33.03 18.07
N LYS A 138 13.69 -32.70 17.21
CA LYS A 138 12.26 -32.78 17.55
C LYS A 138 11.59 -33.88 16.76
N ARG A 139 10.45 -34.37 17.26
CA ARG A 139 9.58 -35.26 16.49
C ARG A 139 8.94 -34.46 15.36
N VAL A 140 8.82 -35.10 14.19
CA VAL A 140 8.13 -34.51 13.04
C VAL A 140 6.70 -34.14 13.43
N ARG A 141 6.29 -32.92 13.08
CA ARG A 141 4.92 -32.44 13.28
C ARG A 141 4.19 -32.48 11.95
N VAL A 142 3.05 -33.15 11.90
CA VAL A 142 2.21 -33.22 10.69
C VAL A 142 1.09 -32.21 10.80
N VAL A 143 1.04 -31.26 9.88
CA VAL A 143 -0.02 -30.25 9.77
C VAL A 143 -0.97 -30.69 8.65
N THR A 144 -2.25 -30.83 8.97
CA THR A 144 -3.29 -31.24 8.01
C THR A 144 -4.37 -30.18 7.79
N SER A 145 -4.36 -29.11 8.59
CA SER A 145 -5.31 -28.00 8.55
C SER A 145 -4.75 -26.79 9.31
N GLY A 146 -5.25 -25.59 8.99
CA GLY A 146 -4.81 -24.34 9.61
C GLY A 146 -3.49 -23.85 9.05
N ASP A 147 -2.72 -23.17 9.90
CA ASP A 147 -1.53 -22.43 9.46
C ASP A 147 -0.22 -23.13 9.85
N LEU A 148 0.77 -22.94 8.99
CA LEU A 148 2.15 -23.22 9.26
C LEU A 148 2.83 -21.99 9.85
N LEU A 149 3.73 -22.24 10.79
CA LEU A 149 4.50 -21.22 11.49
C LEU A 149 5.98 -21.53 11.36
N ALA A 150 6.79 -20.51 11.11
CA ALA A 150 8.25 -20.56 11.24
C ALA A 150 8.74 -19.38 12.11
N PRO A 151 8.59 -19.47 13.44
CA PRO A 151 8.92 -18.38 14.35
C PRO A 151 10.36 -17.88 14.22
N GLY A 152 10.51 -16.56 14.08
CA GLY A 152 11.79 -15.91 13.88
C GLY A 152 12.36 -16.06 12.47
N ILE A 153 11.52 -16.42 11.49
CA ILE A 153 11.84 -16.43 10.05
C ILE A 153 10.71 -15.72 9.31
N LEU A 154 9.47 -16.17 9.51
CA LEU A 154 8.28 -15.55 8.93
C LEU A 154 7.62 -14.61 9.93
N ALA A 155 7.07 -13.50 9.44
CA ALA A 155 6.23 -12.59 10.20
C ALA A 155 4.83 -13.17 10.34
N ASN A 156 4.32 -13.74 9.25
CA ASN A 156 2.93 -14.13 9.12
C ASN A 156 2.77 -15.66 9.13
N PRO A 157 1.66 -16.18 9.69
CA PRO A 157 1.28 -17.58 9.50
C PRO A 157 1.00 -17.87 8.02
N VAL A 158 1.43 -19.03 7.52
CA VAL A 158 1.17 -19.48 6.15
C VAL A 158 0.01 -20.47 6.14
N PRO A 159 -1.15 -20.15 5.56
CA PRO A 159 -2.24 -21.12 5.46
C PRO A 159 -1.78 -22.38 4.73
N LEU A 160 -2.09 -23.57 5.25
CA LEU A 160 -1.70 -24.82 4.59
C LEU A 160 -2.17 -24.88 3.14
N ALA A 161 -3.35 -24.33 2.86
CA ALA A 161 -3.91 -24.27 1.51
C ALA A 161 -3.02 -23.46 0.54
N ALA A 162 -2.34 -22.41 1.01
CA ALA A 162 -1.51 -21.53 0.19
C ALA A 162 -0.29 -22.24 -0.43
N LEU A 163 0.10 -23.40 0.10
CA LEU A 163 1.18 -24.22 -0.47
C LEU A 163 0.70 -25.18 -1.58
N TYR A 164 -0.60 -25.17 -1.90
CA TYR A 164 -1.21 -26.04 -2.92
C TYR A 164 -2.11 -25.29 -3.90
N ASP A 165 -2.87 -24.34 -3.37
CA ASP A 165 -3.97 -23.66 -4.04
C ASP A 165 -3.58 -22.24 -4.38
N ARG A 166 -3.83 -21.85 -5.64
CA ARG A 166 -3.40 -20.57 -6.18
C ARG A 166 -4.14 -19.39 -5.54
N ASP A 167 -5.44 -19.53 -5.28
CA ASP A 167 -6.23 -18.41 -4.77
C ASP A 167 -5.88 -18.16 -3.30
N ALA A 168 -5.70 -19.23 -2.52
CA ALA A 168 -5.21 -19.13 -1.15
C ALA A 168 -3.78 -18.55 -1.09
N ALA A 169 -2.93 -18.89 -2.07
CA ALA A 169 -1.59 -18.31 -2.19
C ALA A 169 -1.64 -16.81 -2.46
N HIS A 170 -2.39 -16.37 -3.48
CA HIS A 170 -2.52 -14.95 -3.80
C HIS A 170 -3.11 -14.13 -2.64
N GLU A 171 -4.06 -14.68 -1.88
CA GLU A 171 -4.60 -14.01 -0.69
C GLU A 171 -3.52 -13.81 0.39
N ALA A 172 -2.73 -14.85 0.65
CA ALA A 172 -1.59 -14.75 1.58
C ALA A 172 -0.52 -13.78 1.07
N THR A 173 -0.20 -13.81 -0.22
CA THR A 173 0.71 -12.87 -0.88
C THR A 173 0.21 -11.43 -0.75
N LEU A 174 -1.06 -11.16 -1.05
CA LEU A 174 -1.64 -9.82 -0.95
C LEU A 174 -1.51 -9.28 0.48
N ARG A 175 -1.89 -10.08 1.48
CA ARG A 175 -1.72 -9.72 2.90
C ARG A 175 -0.26 -9.39 3.21
N ASN A 176 0.68 -10.22 2.76
CA ASN A 176 2.11 -9.99 2.98
C ASN A 176 2.59 -8.66 2.36
N LEU A 177 2.21 -8.40 1.11
CA LEU A 177 2.56 -7.16 0.40
C LEU A 177 1.95 -5.92 1.07
N LEU A 178 0.71 -6.00 1.56
CA LEU A 178 0.08 -4.94 2.35
C LEU A 178 0.86 -4.67 3.63
N ASN A 179 1.24 -5.73 4.37
CA ASN A 179 2.02 -5.59 5.61
C ASN A 179 3.38 -4.95 5.35
N ARG A 180 4.05 -5.28 4.23
CA ARG A 180 5.30 -4.60 3.80
C ARG A 180 5.11 -3.11 3.53
N LYS A 181 3.91 -2.70 3.15
CA LYS A 181 3.53 -1.29 2.94
C LYS A 181 2.96 -0.61 4.20
N GLY A 182 2.93 -1.32 5.33
CA GLY A 182 2.43 -0.79 6.60
C GLY A 182 0.92 -0.87 6.78
N PHE A 183 0.21 -1.61 5.92
CA PHE A 183 -1.24 -1.86 6.03
C PHE A 183 -1.49 -3.26 6.58
N ARG A 184 -2.46 -3.45 7.48
CA ARG A 184 -2.80 -4.79 7.97
C ARG A 184 -3.56 -5.59 6.92
N ASP A 185 -4.47 -4.93 6.22
CA ASP A 185 -5.40 -5.49 5.24
C ASP A 185 -5.90 -4.39 4.27
N LEU A 186 -6.87 -4.72 3.41
CA LEU A 186 -7.47 -3.77 2.46
C LEU A 186 -8.39 -2.76 3.13
N ASP A 187 -8.98 -3.10 4.27
CA ASP A 187 -9.86 -2.18 5.01
C ASP A 187 -9.03 -1.02 5.57
N ASP A 188 -7.82 -1.30 6.08
CA ASP A 188 -6.85 -0.27 6.48
C ASP A 188 -6.52 0.71 5.35
N VAL A 189 -6.31 0.19 4.13
CA VAL A 189 -6.01 1.03 2.95
C VAL A 189 -7.20 1.94 2.65
N HIS A 190 -8.39 1.37 2.64
CA HIS A 190 -9.63 2.09 2.34
C HIS A 190 -9.96 3.14 3.41
N ASP A 191 -9.80 2.80 4.68
CA ASP A 191 -10.10 3.71 5.79
C ASP A 191 -9.17 4.91 5.81
N ARG A 192 -7.87 4.69 5.56
CA ARG A 192 -6.90 5.78 5.42
C ARG A 192 -7.25 6.69 4.23
N GLY A 193 -7.55 6.11 3.07
CA GLY A 193 -7.94 6.91 1.90
C GLY A 193 -9.23 7.71 2.13
N ARG A 194 -10.19 7.14 2.89
CA ARG A 194 -11.43 7.82 3.27
C ARG A 194 -11.17 8.97 4.25
N GLU A 195 -10.23 8.81 5.18
CA GLU A 195 -9.84 9.86 6.12
C GLU A 195 -9.15 11.01 5.40
N GLU A 196 -8.13 10.71 4.58
CA GLU A 196 -7.40 11.69 3.76
C GLU A 196 -8.37 12.50 2.88
N GLY A 197 -9.24 11.83 2.12
CA GLY A 197 -10.22 12.51 1.27
C GLY A 197 -11.28 13.33 2.04
N ARG A 198 -11.59 12.98 3.29
CA ARG A 198 -12.48 13.80 4.15
C ARG A 198 -11.79 15.04 4.70
N GLU A 199 -10.49 14.95 4.97
CA GLU A 199 -9.70 16.08 5.44
C GLU A 199 -9.51 17.09 4.31
N GLU A 200 -9.05 16.63 3.14
CA GLU A 200 -8.88 17.45 1.94
C GLU A 200 -10.19 18.17 1.58
N GLY A 201 -11.30 17.44 1.46
CA GLY A 201 -12.59 18.06 1.13
C GLY A 201 -13.12 19.04 2.18
N ARG A 202 -12.69 18.93 3.45
CA ARG A 202 -13.02 19.93 4.49
C ARG A 202 -12.14 21.16 4.42
N GLU A 203 -10.87 21.00 4.05
CA GLU A 203 -9.94 22.11 3.87
C GLU A 203 -10.35 22.94 2.65
N GLU A 204 -10.55 22.29 1.51
CA GLU A 204 -11.01 22.92 0.26
C GLU A 204 -12.34 23.65 0.49
N GLY A 205 -13.36 22.98 1.04
CA GLY A 205 -14.66 23.62 1.28
C GLY A 205 -14.62 24.78 2.28
N ARG A 206 -13.63 24.81 3.19
CA ARG A 206 -13.43 25.96 4.10
C ARG A 206 -12.72 27.11 3.42
N GLU A 207 -11.77 26.82 2.55
CA GLU A 207 -11.04 27.84 1.79
C GLU A 207 -11.99 28.52 0.80
N GLU A 208 -12.70 27.73 -0.02
CA GLU A 208 -13.70 28.22 -0.97
C GLU A 208 -14.77 29.05 -0.26
N GLY A 209 -15.42 28.51 0.77
CA GLY A 209 -16.46 29.24 1.51
C GLY A 209 -15.95 30.52 2.19
N ARG A 210 -14.67 30.59 2.54
CA ARG A 210 -14.05 31.81 3.10
C ARG A 210 -13.72 32.83 2.01
N GLU A 211 -13.31 32.39 0.84
CA GLU A 211 -13.04 33.24 -0.31
C GLU A 211 -14.35 33.85 -0.84
N GLU A 212 -15.35 33.01 -1.11
CA GLU A 212 -16.68 33.43 -1.55
C GLU A 212 -17.29 34.42 -0.55
N GLY A 213 -17.36 34.07 0.74
CA GLY A 213 -17.93 34.96 1.75
C GLY A 213 -17.15 36.27 1.93
N ARG A 214 -15.85 36.31 1.61
CA ARG A 214 -15.07 37.56 1.61
C ARG A 214 -15.31 38.40 0.36
N GLU A 215 -15.54 37.76 -0.79
CA GLU A 215 -15.84 38.46 -2.04
C GLU A 215 -17.23 39.07 -1.95
N GLU A 216 -18.24 38.28 -1.59
CA GLU A 216 -19.62 38.73 -1.38
C GLU A 216 -19.67 39.88 -0.35
N GLY A 217 -19.10 39.70 0.84
CA GLY A 217 -19.11 40.74 1.87
C GLY A 217 -18.35 42.02 1.47
N ARG A 218 -17.34 41.92 0.59
CA ARG A 218 -16.65 43.11 0.04
C ARG A 218 -17.49 43.81 -1.01
N GLU A 219 -18.23 43.06 -1.83
CA GLU A 219 -19.11 43.62 -2.85
C GLU A 219 -20.29 44.34 -2.18
N GLU A 220 -20.98 43.67 -1.25
CA GLU A 220 -22.07 44.26 -0.46
C GLU A 220 -21.59 45.51 0.28
N GLY A 221 -20.46 45.44 0.99
CA GLY A 221 -19.91 46.59 1.71
C GLY A 221 -19.51 47.77 0.80
N ARG A 222 -19.06 47.50 -0.44
CA ARG A 222 -18.79 48.55 -1.44
C ARG A 222 -20.07 49.20 -1.94
N GLU A 223 -21.12 48.41 -2.16
CA GLU A 223 -22.42 48.91 -2.61
C GLU A 223 -23.09 49.78 -1.53
N GLU A 224 -23.15 49.30 -0.29
CA GLU A 224 -23.66 50.06 0.85
C GLU A 224 -22.86 51.36 1.06
N GLY A 225 -21.53 51.27 1.02
CA GLY A 225 -20.65 52.43 1.14
C GLY A 225 -20.89 53.47 0.04
N ARG A 226 -21.14 53.02 -1.20
CA ARG A 226 -21.47 53.88 -2.34
C ARG A 226 -22.80 54.59 -2.13
N LEU A 227 -23.83 53.89 -1.66
CA LEU A 227 -25.14 54.48 -1.35
C LEU A 227 -25.02 55.55 -0.26
N LEU A 228 -24.34 55.23 0.84
CA LEU A 228 -24.09 56.18 1.94
C LEU A 228 -23.36 57.44 1.46
N ALA A 229 -22.31 57.28 0.66
CA ALA A 229 -21.55 58.40 0.11
C ALA A 229 -22.39 59.30 -0.81
N LEU A 230 -23.23 58.71 -1.67
CA LEU A 230 -24.14 59.45 -2.55
C LEU A 230 -25.22 60.21 -1.74
N ARG A 231 -25.84 59.56 -0.75
CA ARG A 231 -26.82 60.17 0.16
C ARG A 231 -26.21 61.36 0.91
N ALA A 232 -25.01 61.18 1.48
CA ALA A 232 -24.28 62.25 2.19
C ALA A 232 -23.91 63.41 1.25
N SER A 233 -23.42 63.11 0.04
CA SER A 233 -23.06 64.11 -0.96
C SER A 233 -24.27 64.95 -1.40
N LEU A 234 -25.43 64.30 -1.62
CA LEU A 234 -26.66 64.99 -1.99
C LEU A 234 -27.10 65.97 -0.90
N ARG A 235 -27.03 65.55 0.38
CA ARG A 235 -27.31 66.42 1.53
C ARG A 235 -26.37 67.61 1.64
N ALA A 236 -25.08 67.37 1.42
CA ALA A 236 -24.07 68.42 1.43
C ALA A 236 -24.34 69.48 0.34
N VAL A 237 -24.66 69.05 -0.88
CA VAL A 237 -25.03 69.96 -1.99
C VAL A 237 -26.29 70.75 -1.68
N LEU A 238 -27.35 70.10 -1.19
CA LEU A 238 -28.60 70.77 -0.78
C LEU A 238 -28.34 71.87 0.26
N THR A 239 -27.53 71.56 1.27
CA THR A 239 -27.16 72.49 2.34
C THR A 239 -26.37 73.68 1.80
N ALA A 240 -25.32 73.42 0.99
CA ALA A 240 -24.50 74.47 0.39
C ALA A 240 -25.29 75.38 -0.56
N ARG A 241 -26.33 74.84 -1.20
CA ARG A 241 -27.24 75.56 -2.11
C ARG A 241 -28.34 76.34 -1.38
N GLY A 242 -28.48 76.19 -0.07
CA GLY A 242 -29.58 76.79 0.72
C GLY A 242 -30.95 76.16 0.42
N LEU A 243 -30.98 74.93 -0.10
CA LEU A 243 -32.20 74.20 -0.41
C LEU A 243 -32.63 73.36 0.80
N HIS A 244 -33.60 73.85 1.57
CA HIS A 244 -34.08 73.17 2.77
C HIS A 244 -35.03 72.01 2.43
N ALA A 245 -34.56 70.78 2.57
CA ALA A 245 -35.37 69.59 2.42
C ALA A 245 -36.27 69.35 3.65
N THR A 246 -37.51 68.94 3.41
CA THR A 246 -38.44 68.51 4.47
C THR A 246 -38.05 67.14 5.02
N LYS A 247 -38.60 66.76 6.21
CA LYS A 247 -38.39 65.42 6.79
C LYS A 247 -38.74 64.28 5.82
N SER A 248 -39.86 64.41 5.11
CA SER A 248 -40.30 63.41 4.12
C SER A 248 -39.31 63.28 2.95
N GLN A 249 -38.72 64.40 2.48
CA GLN A 249 -37.73 64.38 1.41
C GLN A 249 -36.38 63.80 1.87
N LEU A 250 -35.97 64.06 3.12
CA LEU A 250 -34.77 63.46 3.69
C LEU A 250 -34.94 61.94 3.89
N THR A 251 -36.12 61.51 4.32
CA THR A 251 -36.47 60.09 4.45
C THR A 251 -36.42 59.41 3.08
N ARG A 252 -36.99 60.04 2.03
CA ARG A 252 -36.90 59.55 0.66
C ARG A 252 -35.47 59.42 0.13
N ILE A 253 -34.55 60.29 0.56
CA ILE A 253 -33.12 60.16 0.21
C ILE A 253 -32.47 58.98 0.95
N ASP A 254 -32.81 58.79 2.23
CA ASP A 254 -32.25 57.71 3.05
C ASP A 254 -32.74 56.31 2.65
N GLU A 255 -33.97 56.22 2.15
CA GLU A 255 -34.59 54.96 1.73
C GLU A 255 -34.37 54.65 0.24
N GLU A 256 -33.66 55.51 -0.50
CA GLU A 256 -33.38 55.26 -1.92
C GLU A 256 -32.19 54.32 -2.08
N ASP A 257 -32.45 53.10 -2.54
CA ASP A 257 -31.46 52.03 -2.67
C ASP A 257 -30.88 51.93 -4.09
N ASP A 258 -31.38 52.70 -5.06
CA ASP A 258 -30.77 52.77 -6.39
C ASP A 258 -29.67 53.86 -6.46
N PRO A 259 -28.38 53.48 -6.62
CA PRO A 259 -27.30 54.45 -6.73
C PRO A 259 -27.40 55.32 -7.99
N ALA A 260 -28.06 54.85 -9.05
CA ALA A 260 -28.28 55.64 -10.26
C ALA A 260 -29.30 56.77 -10.03
N SER A 261 -30.37 56.49 -9.29
CA SER A 261 -31.35 57.49 -8.85
C SER A 261 -30.71 58.53 -7.94
N LEU A 262 -29.96 58.13 -6.92
CA LEU A 262 -29.22 59.05 -6.05
C LEU A 262 -28.21 59.92 -6.82
N SER A 263 -27.48 59.33 -7.77
CA SER A 263 -26.53 60.09 -8.62
C SER A 263 -27.24 61.13 -9.48
N ARG A 264 -28.40 60.77 -10.05
CA ARG A 264 -29.23 61.70 -10.84
C ARG A 264 -29.75 62.85 -9.98
N TRP A 265 -30.21 62.54 -8.76
CA TRP A 265 -30.66 63.56 -7.81
C TRP A 265 -29.52 64.49 -7.40
N LEU A 266 -28.33 63.94 -7.12
CA LEU A 266 -27.13 64.72 -6.82
C LEU A 266 -26.78 65.71 -7.94
N ILE A 267 -26.76 65.25 -9.19
CA ILE A 267 -26.50 66.12 -10.35
C ILE A 267 -27.60 67.18 -10.48
N THR A 268 -28.87 66.80 -10.33
CA THR A 268 -29.99 67.74 -10.44
C THR A 268 -29.97 68.79 -9.33
N ALA A 269 -29.57 68.42 -8.11
CA ALA A 269 -29.48 69.31 -6.96
C ALA A 269 -28.51 70.48 -7.16
N ALA A 270 -27.50 70.33 -8.03
CA ALA A 270 -26.56 71.39 -8.33
C ALA A 270 -27.22 72.60 -9.03
N THR A 271 -28.27 72.36 -9.83
CA THR A 271 -28.91 73.38 -10.69
C THR A 271 -30.39 73.62 -10.41
N ALA A 272 -31.04 72.78 -9.60
CA ALA A 272 -32.46 72.91 -9.30
C ALA A 272 -32.79 74.18 -8.48
N ASN A 273 -33.93 74.80 -8.80
CA ASN A 273 -34.45 75.97 -8.08
C ASN A 273 -35.26 75.63 -6.83
N SER A 274 -35.60 74.35 -6.62
CA SER A 274 -36.32 73.85 -5.45
C SER A 274 -36.04 72.36 -5.22
N VAL A 275 -36.19 71.88 -3.98
CA VAL A 275 -35.95 70.48 -3.62
C VAL A 275 -36.92 69.53 -4.35
N SER A 276 -38.17 69.96 -4.60
CA SER A 276 -39.17 69.13 -5.28
C SER A 276 -38.79 68.77 -6.72
N ASN A 277 -38.04 69.64 -7.41
CA ASN A 277 -37.59 69.42 -8.79
C ASN A 277 -36.42 68.43 -8.89
N ILE A 278 -35.83 68.02 -7.77
CA ILE A 278 -34.72 67.07 -7.74
C ILE A 278 -35.23 65.64 -7.92
N PHE A 279 -36.41 65.35 -7.37
CA PHE A 279 -37.00 64.01 -7.36
C PHE A 279 -37.89 63.70 -8.57
N THR A 280 -38.04 64.64 -9.50
CA THR A 280 -38.86 64.44 -10.70
C THR A 280 -38.09 63.64 -11.74
N THR A 281 -38.67 62.52 -12.19
CA THR A 281 -38.22 61.85 -13.39
C THR A 281 -38.51 62.76 -14.59
N LYS A 282 -37.48 63.22 -15.30
CA LYS A 282 -37.71 63.69 -16.67
C LYS A 282 -38.33 62.52 -17.44
N LYS A 283 -39.50 62.76 -18.05
CA LYS A 283 -40.11 61.88 -19.05
C LYS A 283 -39.13 61.61 -20.20
#